data_AF-A0AAD3RG21-F1
#
_entry.id   AF-A0AAD3RG21-F1
#
_cell.length_a   1.000
_cell.length_b   1.000
_cell.length_c   1.000
_cell.angle_alpha   90.00
_cell.angle_beta   90.00
_cell.angle_gamma   90.00
#
_symmetry.space_group_name_H-M   'P 1'
#
loop_
_entity.id
_entity.type
_entity.pdbx_description
1 polymer ?
#
loop_
_entity_poly.entity_id
_entity_poly.type
_entity_poly.pdbx_seq_one_letter_code
_entity_poly.pdbx_strand_id
1 'polypeptide(L)'
;MFLAGGERPNVSVYVLNNNATAVTLACLVSSSVRQDYYIAWLEDGQPTSNYEDGINFPPQKTQGGFSVTSVYKTTKEKWNKSKMFYCNAWPAGSNRSVMTKSGVSEANDFTPESNLSFALSCIEDPTGEDELSSLWSTTSFFIFLFIFSLFYNMIFSLVKMKKQ
;
A
#
# COMPACT_ATOMS: atom_id res chain seq x y z
N MET A 1 35.33 18.74 6.49
CA MET A 1 34.04 18.53 7.17
C MET A 1 33.36 17.36 6.49
N PHE A 2 33.61 16.13 6.96
CA PHE A 2 32.93 14.93 6.47
C PHE A 2 32.00 14.43 7.59
N LEU A 3 30.77 14.13 7.19
CA LEU A 3 29.57 14.20 7.99
C LEU A 3 29.51 13.12 9.08
N ALA A 4 28.91 13.49 10.20
CA ALA A 4 28.62 12.64 11.35
C ALA A 4 27.98 11.31 10.91
N GLY A 5 28.35 10.21 11.57
CA GLY A 5 27.72 8.90 11.35
C GLY A 5 26.20 9.03 11.48
N GLY A 6 25.48 8.54 10.45
CA GLY A 6 24.02 8.66 10.39
C GLY A 6 23.34 8.10 11.63
N GLU A 7 22.20 8.66 12.00
CA GLU A 7 21.42 8.19 13.14
C GLU A 7 20.96 6.74 12.88
N ARG A 8 20.98 5.92 13.93
CA ARG A 8 20.52 4.53 13.85
C ARG A 8 19.00 4.53 13.60
N PRO A 9 18.52 3.92 12.50
CA PRO A 9 17.10 3.90 12.20
C PRO A 9 16.33 2.97 13.13
N ASN A 10 15.05 3.26 13.27
CA ASN A 10 14.07 2.29 13.71
C ASN A 10 13.51 1.55 12.48
N VAL A 11 13.39 0.22 12.56
CA VAL A 11 12.96 -0.65 11.46
C VAL A 11 11.82 -1.53 11.93
N SER A 12 10.71 -1.51 11.20
CA SER A 12 9.54 -2.36 11.45
C SER A 12 9.10 -3.04 10.16
N VAL A 13 8.62 -4.28 10.26
CA VAL A 13 8.20 -5.08 9.11
C VAL A 13 6.76 -5.51 9.30
N TYR A 14 5.96 -5.38 8.25
CA TYR A 14 4.53 -5.68 8.22
C TYR A 14 4.20 -6.62 7.08
N VAL A 15 3.26 -7.54 7.29
CA VAL A 15 2.70 -8.39 6.23
C VAL A 15 1.53 -7.67 5.59
N LEU A 16 1.74 -7.06 4.42
CA LEU A 16 0.68 -6.30 3.74
C LEU A 16 -0.39 -7.21 3.12
N ASN A 17 0.05 -8.34 2.56
CA ASN A 17 -0.84 -9.28 1.90
C ASN A 17 -0.26 -10.69 2.00
N ASN A 18 -1.12 -11.66 2.28
CA ASN A 18 -0.78 -13.07 2.40
C ASN A 18 -1.88 -13.89 1.71
N ASN A 19 -1.62 -14.31 0.47
CA ASN A 19 -2.59 -15.07 -0.32
C ASN A 19 -2.04 -16.47 -0.67
N ALA A 20 -2.80 -17.23 -1.46
CA ALA A 20 -2.46 -18.61 -1.78
C ALA A 20 -1.13 -18.78 -2.55
N THR A 21 -0.63 -17.76 -3.25
CA THR A 21 0.55 -17.88 -4.13
C THR A 21 1.74 -17.02 -3.70
N ALA A 22 1.49 -15.90 -3.02
CA ALA A 22 2.52 -14.94 -2.67
C ALA A 22 2.23 -14.21 -1.35
N VAL A 23 3.31 -13.70 -0.76
CA VAL A 23 3.27 -12.82 0.41
C VAL A 23 3.99 -11.52 0.08
N THR A 24 3.38 -10.40 0.47
CA THR A 24 3.93 -9.06 0.30
C THR A 24 4.22 -8.46 1.66
N LEU A 25 5.47 -8.05 1.87
CA LEU A 25 5.98 -7.45 3.08
C LEU A 25 6.29 -5.98 2.83
N ALA A 26 6.09 -5.15 3.85
CA ALA A 26 6.57 -3.77 3.87
C ALA A 26 7.52 -3.58 5.04
N CYS A 27 8.62 -2.89 4.77
CA CYS A 27 9.57 -2.44 5.77
C CYS A 27 9.48 -0.93 5.90
N LEU A 28 9.16 -0.45 7.10
CA LEU A 28 9.17 0.96 7.43
C LEU A 28 10.45 1.27 8.21
N VAL A 29 11.31 2.08 7.59
CA VAL A 29 12.54 2.60 8.17
C VAL A 29 12.29 4.04 8.56
N SER A 30 12.50 4.40 9.84
CA SER A 30 12.21 5.73 10.36
C SER A 30 13.37 6.30 11.18
N SER A 31 13.50 7.63 11.16
CA SER A 31 14.52 8.39 11.90
C SER A 31 14.05 9.81 12.18
N SER A 32 14.64 10.44 13.21
CA SER A 32 14.36 11.83 13.56
C SER A 32 14.98 12.82 12.56
N VAL A 33 16.03 12.41 11.84
CA VAL A 33 16.74 13.23 10.86
C VAL A 33 16.53 12.75 9.43
N ARG A 34 16.68 13.66 8.46
CA ARG A 34 16.66 13.29 7.03
C ARG A 34 17.96 12.60 6.67
N GLN A 35 17.88 11.35 6.23
CA GLN A 35 19.02 10.57 5.77
C GLN A 35 18.57 9.54 4.76
N ASP A 36 19.51 9.15 3.88
CA ASP A 36 19.28 8.07 2.93
C ASP A 36 19.62 6.72 3.55
N TYR A 37 18.95 5.68 3.07
CA TYR A 37 19.16 4.32 3.52
C TYR A 37 19.42 3.39 2.35
N TYR A 38 20.40 2.51 2.52
CA TYR A 38 20.43 1.26 1.77
C TYR A 38 19.55 0.24 2.51
N ILE A 39 18.57 -0.34 1.83
CA ILE A 39 17.61 -1.30 2.40
C ILE A 39 17.69 -2.59 1.60
N ALA A 40 17.90 -3.71 2.29
CA ALA A 40 17.95 -5.03 1.67
C ALA A 40 17.23 -6.08 2.50
N TRP A 41 16.62 -7.05 1.81
CA TRP A 41 15.84 -8.13 2.38
C TRP A 41 16.66 -9.41 2.47
N LEU A 42 16.39 -10.21 3.49
CA LEU A 42 17.08 -11.49 3.72
C LEU A 42 16.06 -12.57 4.05
N GLU A 43 16.04 -13.63 3.25
CA GLU A 43 15.25 -14.84 3.51
C GLU A 43 16.10 -15.82 4.35
N ASP A 44 15.74 -16.02 5.61
CA ASP A 44 16.43 -16.94 6.52
C ASP A 44 15.90 -18.36 6.35
N GLY A 45 16.82 -19.32 6.21
CA GLY A 45 16.51 -20.74 5.95
C GLY A 45 16.85 -21.24 4.53
N GLN A 46 17.39 -20.40 3.65
CA GLN A 46 17.95 -20.81 2.35
C GLN A 46 19.46 -21.16 2.50
N PRO A 47 19.98 -22.16 1.76
CA PRO A 47 21.39 -22.57 1.83
C PRO A 47 22.38 -21.48 1.40
N THR A 48 21.92 -20.51 0.61
CA THR A 48 22.61 -19.25 0.29
C THR A 48 21.67 -18.11 0.63
N SER A 49 21.73 -17.62 1.88
CA SER A 49 20.98 -16.44 2.31
C SER A 49 21.69 -15.19 1.78
N ASN A 50 21.33 -14.81 0.55
CA ASN A 50 21.80 -13.58 -0.08
C ASN A 50 20.83 -12.43 0.23
N TYR A 51 21.36 -11.21 0.23
CA TYR A 51 20.53 -10.02 0.27
C TYR A 51 19.81 -9.84 -1.06
N GLU A 52 18.53 -9.56 -0.99
CA GLU A 52 17.64 -9.29 -2.11
C GLU A 52 17.17 -7.83 -2.04
N ASP A 53 17.07 -7.17 -3.19
CA ASP A 53 16.55 -5.81 -3.26
C ASP A 53 15.01 -5.81 -3.24
N GLY A 54 14.44 -4.86 -2.51
CA GLY A 54 13.01 -4.56 -2.55
C GLY A 54 12.71 -3.34 -3.43
N ILE A 55 11.44 -2.97 -3.52
CA ILE A 55 11.01 -1.71 -4.14
C ILE A 55 11.04 -0.62 -3.07
N ASN A 56 12.00 0.29 -3.17
CA ASN A 56 12.16 1.39 -2.22
C ASN A 56 11.39 2.63 -2.70
N PHE A 57 10.58 3.21 -1.82
CA PHE A 57 9.87 4.46 -2.08
C PHE A 57 10.68 5.67 -1.62
N PRO A 58 10.46 6.87 -2.20
CA PRO A 58 11.15 8.07 -1.77
C PRO A 58 10.92 8.38 -0.28
N PRO A 59 11.90 8.99 0.42
CA PRO A 59 11.72 9.42 1.80
C PRO A 59 10.53 10.37 1.95
N GLN A 60 9.68 10.08 2.92
CA GLN A 60 8.51 10.88 3.28
C GLN A 60 8.77 11.59 4.60
N LYS A 61 8.30 12.83 4.72
CA LYS A 61 8.28 13.54 6.01
C LYS A 61 7.08 13.04 6.80
N THR A 62 7.30 12.68 8.06
CA THR A 62 6.25 12.24 8.99
C THR A 62 6.19 13.20 10.18
N GLN A 63 5.20 13.03 11.06
CA GLN A 63 5.09 13.83 12.28
C GLN A 63 6.33 13.71 13.18
N GLY A 64 6.97 12.54 13.18
CA GLY A 64 8.13 12.21 14.03
C GLY A 64 9.50 12.32 13.35
N GLY A 65 9.57 12.79 12.10
CA GLY A 65 10.82 12.91 11.35
C GLY A 65 10.68 12.50 9.90
N PHE A 66 11.43 11.49 9.49
CA PHE A 66 11.46 10.97 8.12
C PHE A 66 11.29 9.46 8.11
N SER A 67 10.65 8.95 7.06
CA SER A 67 10.54 7.51 6.84
C SER A 67 10.74 7.12 5.39
N VAL A 68 11.32 5.94 5.19
CA VAL A 68 11.45 5.28 3.90
C VAL A 68 10.74 3.94 4.01
N THR A 69 9.96 3.60 2.98
CA THR A 69 9.28 2.31 2.89
C THR A 69 9.92 1.46 1.81
N SER A 70 10.20 0.20 2.10
CA SER A 70 10.61 -0.81 1.13
C SER A 70 9.56 -1.91 1.06
N VAL A 71 9.15 -2.32 -0.14
CA VAL A 71 8.21 -3.42 -0.35
C VAL A 71 8.92 -4.61 -0.96
N TYR A 72 8.69 -5.80 -0.39
CA TYR A 72 9.28 -7.05 -0.84
C TYR A 72 8.20 -8.10 -1.06
N LYS A 73 8.29 -8.83 -2.18
CA LYS A 73 7.34 -9.88 -2.52
C LYS A 73 8.08 -11.20 -2.62
N THR A 74 7.59 -12.20 -1.88
CA THR A 74 8.11 -13.57 -1.90
C THR A 74 6.99 -14.56 -2.24
N THR A 75 7.36 -15.82 -2.52
CA THR A 75 6.38 -16.87 -2.82
C THR A 75 5.79 -17.44 -1.54
N LYS A 76 4.55 -17.95 -1.59
CA LYS A 76 3.92 -18.62 -0.44
C LYS A 76 4.72 -19.84 0.01
N GLU A 77 5.34 -20.55 -0.94
CA GLU A 77 6.25 -21.66 -0.65
C GLU A 77 7.46 -21.22 0.20
N LYS A 78 8.13 -20.13 -0.21
CA LYS A 78 9.24 -19.56 0.57
C LYS A 78 8.75 -19.03 1.91
N TRP A 79 7.60 -18.34 1.96
CA TRP A 79 7.03 -17.84 3.21
C TRP A 79 6.82 -18.94 4.25
N ASN A 80 6.25 -20.07 3.84
CA ASN A 80 5.97 -21.20 4.72
C ASN A 80 7.23 -22.02 5.08
N LYS A 81 8.24 -22.05 4.19
CA LYS A 81 9.51 -22.79 4.42
C LYS A 81 10.55 -21.98 5.17
N SER A 82 10.61 -20.68 4.94
CA SER A 82 11.58 -19.77 5.52
C SER A 82 11.27 -19.56 6.99
N LYS A 83 12.33 -19.51 7.80
CA LYS A 83 12.18 -19.30 9.24
C LYS A 83 11.79 -17.86 9.56
N MET A 84 12.39 -16.92 8.83
CA MET A 84 12.23 -15.47 9.03
C MET A 84 12.55 -14.72 7.73
N PHE A 85 11.90 -13.59 7.53
CA PHE A 85 12.24 -12.59 6.52
C PHE A 85 12.69 -11.33 7.23
N TYR A 86 13.92 -10.89 6.98
CA TYR A 86 14.48 -9.69 7.59
C TYR A 86 14.57 -8.54 6.61
N CYS A 87 14.12 -7.36 7.03
CA CYS A 87 14.51 -6.10 6.41
C CYS A 87 15.73 -5.55 7.16
N ASN A 88 16.77 -5.17 6.43
CA ASN A 88 18.00 -4.60 6.96
C ASN A 88 18.18 -3.21 6.37
N ALA A 89 18.44 -2.22 7.22
CA ALA A 89 18.61 -0.83 6.80
C ALA A 89 19.94 -0.27 7.30
N TRP A 90 20.71 0.31 6.39
CA TRP A 90 21.98 0.99 6.66
C TRP A 90 21.86 2.46 6.30
N PRO A 91 22.14 3.39 7.23
CA PRO A 91 22.32 4.79 6.89
C PRO A 91 23.41 4.95 5.82
N ALA A 92 23.14 5.74 4.78
CA ALA A 92 24.13 6.02 3.74
C ALA A 92 25.39 6.67 4.34
N GLY A 93 26.56 6.22 3.90
CA GLY A 93 27.85 6.70 4.41
C GLY A 93 28.19 6.27 5.84
N SER A 94 27.40 5.42 6.48
CA SER A 94 27.72 4.85 7.80
C SER A 94 28.52 3.55 7.70
N ASN A 95 29.21 3.20 8.79
CA ASN A 95 29.81 1.87 8.92
C ASN A 95 28.71 0.81 9.10
N ARG A 96 28.95 -0.44 8.69
CA ARG A 96 27.98 -1.56 8.80
C ARG A 96 27.46 -1.78 10.22
N SER A 97 28.17 -1.31 11.24
CA SER A 97 27.76 -1.38 12.66
C SER A 97 26.51 -0.57 13.00
N VAL A 98 26.10 0.39 12.17
CA VAL A 98 24.90 1.23 12.39
C VAL A 98 23.64 0.62 11.75
N MET A 99 23.72 -0.61 11.26
CA MET A 99 22.59 -1.35 10.74
C MET A 99 21.54 -1.63 11.81
N THR A 100 20.27 -1.45 11.44
CA THR A 100 19.14 -2.03 12.18
C THR A 100 18.43 -3.01 11.27
N LYS A 101 17.95 -4.11 11.86
CA LYS A 101 17.11 -5.08 11.17
C LYS A 101 15.88 -5.42 11.99
N SER A 102 14.80 -5.74 11.31
CA SER A 102 13.60 -6.33 11.89
C SER A 102 13.10 -7.43 10.96
N GLY A 103 12.40 -8.42 11.50
CA GLY A 103 11.96 -9.54 10.70
C GLY A 103 10.60 -10.08 11.12
N VAL A 104 9.99 -10.79 10.19
CA VAL A 104 8.65 -11.39 10.33
C VAL A 104 8.67 -12.80 9.77
N SER A 105 7.76 -13.65 10.25
CA SER A 105 7.57 -15.00 9.78
C SER A 105 6.12 -15.41 9.95
N GLU A 106 5.75 -16.55 9.37
CA GLU A 106 4.42 -17.13 9.52
C GLU A 106 4.05 -17.37 11.00
N ALA A 107 5.00 -17.86 11.81
CA ALA A 107 4.76 -18.14 13.23
C ALA A 107 4.57 -16.87 14.08
N ASN A 108 5.16 -15.75 13.66
CA ASN A 108 5.02 -14.46 14.32
C ASN A 108 3.90 -13.60 13.71
N ASP A 109 3.16 -14.13 12.73
CA ASP A 109 2.03 -13.48 12.06
C ASP A 109 0.75 -13.48 12.92
N PHE A 110 0.87 -13.62 14.25
CA PHE A 110 -0.24 -13.45 15.18
C PHE A 110 -0.58 -11.96 15.31
N THR A 111 -1.07 -11.36 14.22
CA THR A 111 -1.92 -10.17 14.26
C THR A 111 -3.34 -10.63 13.94
N PRO A 112 -4.32 -10.43 14.84
CA PRO A 112 -5.69 -10.81 14.58
C PRO A 112 -6.26 -9.87 13.51
N GLU A 113 -6.34 -10.32 12.26
CA GLU A 113 -7.14 -9.75 11.15
C GLU A 113 -6.76 -8.36 10.53
N SER A 114 -5.81 -7.56 11.02
CA SER A 114 -5.85 -6.09 10.76
C SER A 114 -5.06 -5.49 9.58
N ASN A 115 -4.27 -6.20 8.76
CA ASN A 115 -3.63 -5.56 7.59
C ASN A 115 -4.55 -5.43 6.36
N LEU A 116 -5.75 -6.05 6.39
CA LEU A 116 -6.85 -5.69 5.48
C LEU A 116 -7.30 -4.22 5.70
N SER A 117 -7.08 -3.68 6.91
CA SER A 117 -7.39 -2.30 7.29
C SER A 117 -6.39 -1.26 6.75
N PHE A 118 -5.16 -1.67 6.42
CA PHE A 118 -4.11 -0.71 6.03
C PHE A 118 -4.22 -0.32 4.56
N ALA A 119 -4.44 -1.27 3.65
CA ALA A 119 -4.60 -0.99 2.22
C ALA A 119 -5.96 -0.36 1.84
N LEU A 120 -7.02 -0.55 2.65
CA LEU A 120 -8.28 0.19 2.48
C LEU A 120 -8.18 1.65 2.99
N SER A 121 -7.21 1.97 3.85
CA SER A 121 -7.05 3.32 4.43
C SER A 121 -6.29 4.32 3.55
N CYS A 122 -5.59 3.85 2.50
CA CYS A 122 -4.78 4.70 1.61
C CYS A 122 -5.43 4.96 0.24
N ILE A 123 -6.69 4.52 0.02
CA ILE A 123 -7.48 4.76 -1.20
C ILE A 123 -8.67 5.71 -0.87
N GLU A 124 -8.43 6.74 -0.07
CA GLU A 124 -9.15 8.01 -0.26
C GLU A 124 -8.06 9.05 -0.57
N ASP A 125 -7.69 9.12 -1.85
CA ASP A 125 -6.85 10.19 -2.37
C ASP A 125 -7.76 11.40 -2.59
N PRO A 126 -7.55 12.56 -1.93
CA PRO A 126 -8.56 13.61 -1.79
C PRO A 126 -8.82 14.45 -3.05
N THR A 127 -8.58 13.94 -4.26
CA THR A 127 -8.70 14.75 -5.49
C THR A 127 -9.22 14.04 -6.76
N GLY A 128 -9.98 12.94 -6.68
CA GLY A 128 -10.45 12.30 -7.93
C GLY A 128 -11.78 11.55 -7.95
N GLU A 129 -12.42 11.28 -6.81
CA GLU A 129 -13.57 10.37 -6.75
C GLU A 129 -14.94 11.10 -6.81
N ASP A 130 -14.94 12.38 -6.44
CA ASP A 130 -16.14 13.24 -6.41
C ASP A 130 -16.62 13.65 -7.81
N GLU A 131 -15.73 13.64 -8.81
CA GLU A 131 -16.09 14.04 -10.19
C GLU A 131 -16.78 12.91 -10.97
N LEU A 132 -16.40 11.65 -10.77
CA LEU A 132 -16.99 10.52 -11.49
C LEU A 132 -18.41 10.19 -11.04
N SER A 133 -18.71 10.32 -9.74
CA SER A 133 -20.05 10.09 -9.17
C SER A 133 -21.04 11.20 -9.54
N SER A 134 -20.59 12.46 -9.55
CA SER A 134 -21.40 13.63 -9.93
C SER A 134 -21.73 13.64 -11.43
N LEU A 135 -20.83 13.17 -12.29
CA LEU A 135 -21.07 13.01 -13.73
C LEU A 135 -22.12 11.93 -14.05
N TRP A 136 -22.08 10.79 -13.34
CA TRP A 136 -23.11 9.74 -13.47
C TRP A 136 -24.47 10.23 -12.96
N SER A 137 -24.52 10.90 -11.81
CA SER A 137 -25.76 11.45 -11.25
C SER A 137 -26.44 12.46 -12.20
N THR A 138 -25.65 13.32 -12.84
CA THR A 138 -26.15 14.31 -13.79
C THR A 138 -26.70 13.64 -15.05
N THR A 139 -25.98 12.66 -15.60
CA THR A 139 -26.39 11.91 -16.81
C THR A 139 -27.67 11.10 -16.54
N SER A 140 -27.79 10.48 -15.37
CA SER A 140 -28.99 9.75 -14.96
C SER A 140 -30.22 10.65 -14.87
N PHE A 141 -30.08 11.87 -14.36
CA PHE A 141 -31.19 12.82 -14.27
C PHE A 141 -31.71 13.23 -15.66
N PHE A 142 -30.82 13.51 -16.61
CA PHE A 142 -31.22 13.85 -17.98
C PHE A 142 -31.90 12.69 -18.72
N ILE A 143 -31.38 11.48 -18.56
CA ILE A 143 -32.00 10.28 -19.14
C ILE A 143 -33.40 10.06 -18.57
N PHE A 144 -33.56 10.22 -17.26
CA PHE A 144 -34.85 10.12 -16.60
C PHE A 144 -35.85 11.13 -17.18
N LEU A 145 -35.51 12.42 -17.25
CA LEU A 145 -36.38 13.45 -17.82
C LEU A 145 -36.76 13.17 -19.28
N PHE A 146 -35.82 12.70 -20.09
CA PHE A 146 -36.09 12.32 -21.48
C PHE A 146 -37.11 11.18 -21.54
N ILE A 147 -36.93 10.13 -20.74
CA ILE A 147 -37.86 9.01 -20.64
C ILE A 147 -39.25 9.48 -20.17
N PHE A 148 -39.34 10.34 -19.16
CA PHE A 148 -40.62 10.92 -18.70
C PHE A 148 -41.31 11.71 -19.79
N SER A 149 -40.56 12.48 -20.58
CA SER A 149 -41.11 13.23 -21.70
C SER A 149 -41.69 12.31 -22.78
N LEU A 150 -41.03 11.20 -23.08
CA LEU A 150 -41.51 10.21 -24.05
C LEU A 150 -42.79 9.54 -23.56
N PHE A 151 -42.82 9.11 -22.29
CA PHE A 151 -44.02 8.53 -21.68
C PHE A 151 -45.18 9.52 -21.62
N TYR A 152 -44.93 10.78 -21.25
CA TYR A 152 -45.95 11.81 -21.22
C TYR A 152 -46.59 12.03 -22.60
N ASN A 153 -45.78 12.10 -23.66
CA ASN A 153 -46.27 12.26 -25.04
C ASN A 153 -47.06 11.02 -25.52
N MET A 154 -46.65 9.82 -25.11
CA MET A 154 -47.34 8.57 -25.48
C MET A 154 -48.70 8.45 -24.77
N ILE A 155 -48.75 8.76 -23.47
CA ILE A 155 -49.99 8.80 -22.69
C ILE A 155 -50.93 9.88 -23.24
N PHE A 156 -50.43 11.10 -23.51
CA PHE A 156 -51.23 12.17 -24.09
C PHE A 156 -51.82 11.77 -25.45
N SER A 157 -51.03 11.11 -26.30
CA SER A 157 -51.51 10.62 -27.60
C SER A 157 -52.60 9.55 -27.45
N LEU A 158 -52.43 8.60 -26.53
CA LEU A 158 -53.44 7.57 -26.24
C LEU A 158 -54.74 8.15 -25.65
N VAL A 159 -54.63 9.11 -24.75
CA VAL A 159 -55.80 9.81 -24.16
C VAL A 159 -56.52 10.63 -25.22
N LYS A 160 -55.78 11.28 -26.12
CA LYS A 160 -56.33 12.04 -27.24
C LYS A 160 -57.05 11.14 -28.25
N MET A 161 -56.51 9.94 -28.53
CA MET A 161 -57.14 8.96 -29.41
C MET A 161 -58.38 8.29 -28.80
N LYS A 162 -58.49 8.20 -27.46
CA LYS A 162 -59.69 7.68 -26.78
C LYS A 162 -60.83 8.70 -26.62
N LYS A 163 -60.59 9.97 -26.94
CA LYS A 163 -61.57 11.07 -26.79
C LYS A 163 -62.22 11.51 -28.11
N GLN A 164 -62.09 10.71 -29.16
CA GLN A 164 -62.74 10.88 -30.46
C GLN A 164 -63.52 9.62 -30.81
#